data_AF-N6Y9R7-F1
#
_entry.id   AF-N6Y9R7-F1
#
_cell.length_a   1.000
_cell.length_b   1.000
_cell.length_c   1.000
_cell.angle_alpha   90.00
_cell.angle_beta   90.00
_cell.angle_gamma   90.00
#
_symmetry.space_group_name_H-M   'P 1'
#
loop_
_entity.id
_entity.type
_entity.pdbx_description
1 polymer ?
#
loop_
_entity_poly.entity_id
_entity_poly.type
_entity_poly.pdbx_seq_one_letter_code
_entity_poly.pdbx_strand_id
1 'polypeptide(L)'
;SPVQRRGGRPVSVPLRRLFLASLLRRRLASALSLLAIALGVALGLAVHLIHGAALDEFGRGMRAVAGEADLQVVGPRDGFDEGLFVTLARRPEVAAASPVLEIEARLPGREESLRILGVDLFRVLRVQPGLMPLADGGGGDDVRFAALRPGVVFLSDDAHQRLSTPGRSAEGEALPPALTDTRIAVQSGVRSLVLEAGGRVPGASGVLGVMDIGAAQLAFGRIGVLSRIDLRLAEGVSPSAAQAALSALLPPGIALRAPEAAAGELGSLSRAYRVNLTMLAAIALLTGGFLVFSTQLLSVARRRREFALLRALGLVRAELMRGLLAEGAAVGVVGGLLGVALG
;
A
#
# COMPACT_ATOMS: atom_id res chain seq x y z
N SER A 1 -1.54 70.18 22.99
CA SER A 1 -1.08 68.79 22.77
C SER A 1 -1.02 68.01 24.06
N PRO A 2 -1.91 67.06 24.32
CA PRO A 2 -1.64 66.02 25.30
C PRO A 2 -1.79 64.62 24.66
N VAL A 3 -1.04 63.66 25.20
CA VAL A 3 -1.43 62.27 25.53
C VAL A 3 -0.16 61.43 25.54
N GLN A 4 0.46 61.39 26.72
CA GLN A 4 1.46 60.38 27.08
C GLN A 4 0.78 59.00 27.13
N ARG A 5 1.26 58.07 26.31
CA ARG A 5 0.93 56.64 26.39
C ARG A 5 1.61 56.05 27.64
N ARG A 6 0.83 55.67 28.65
CA ARG A 6 1.28 54.83 29.76
C ARG A 6 1.48 53.39 29.27
N GLY A 7 2.72 52.90 29.35
CA GLY A 7 3.07 51.50 29.12
C GLY A 7 2.47 50.59 30.20
N GLY A 8 1.67 49.62 29.77
CA GLY A 8 1.15 48.55 30.62
C GLY A 8 2.28 47.62 31.05
N ARG A 9 2.42 47.42 32.36
CA ARG A 9 3.30 46.40 32.94
C ARG A 9 2.75 44.99 32.66
N PRO A 10 3.60 43.98 32.44
CA PRO A 10 3.17 42.62 32.16
C PRO A 10 2.61 41.96 33.43
N VAL A 11 1.30 41.87 33.54
CA VAL A 11 0.61 41.08 34.58
C VAL A 11 0.60 39.61 34.15
N SER A 12 1.76 38.96 34.04
CA SER A 12 1.85 37.58 33.50
C SER A 12 1.97 36.50 34.57
N VAL A 13 2.43 36.84 35.77
CA VAL A 13 2.72 35.86 36.85
C VAL A 13 1.52 35.54 37.76
N PRO A 14 0.67 36.50 38.22
CA PRO A 14 -0.42 36.19 39.13
C PRO A 14 -1.58 35.43 38.44
N LEU A 15 -1.78 35.62 37.13
CA LEU A 15 -2.77 34.89 36.33
C LEU A 15 -2.44 33.39 36.26
N ARG A 16 -1.18 32.99 36.01
CA ARG A 16 -0.79 31.57 35.95
C ARG A 16 -1.12 30.82 37.24
N ARG A 17 -0.90 31.43 38.42
CA ARG A 17 -1.18 30.79 39.72
C ARG A 17 -2.68 30.69 40.02
N LEU A 18 -3.48 31.66 39.62
CA LEU A 18 -4.95 31.62 39.74
C LEU A 18 -5.58 30.56 38.81
N PHE A 19 -5.03 30.38 37.61
CA PHE A 19 -5.46 29.34 36.67
C PHE A 19 -5.06 27.92 37.11
N LEU A 20 -3.85 27.73 37.67
CA LEU A 20 -3.45 26.46 38.28
C LEU A 20 -4.33 26.09 39.49
N ALA A 21 -4.73 27.08 40.30
CA ALA A 21 -5.61 26.86 41.45
C ALA A 21 -7.07 26.54 41.05
N SER A 22 -7.55 26.98 39.88
CA SER A 22 -8.91 26.64 39.42
C SER A 22 -9.04 25.19 38.95
N LEU A 23 -7.98 24.59 38.41
CA LEU A 23 -7.92 23.16 38.05
C LEU A 23 -8.09 22.27 39.29
N LEU A 24 -7.57 22.69 40.45
CA LEU A 24 -7.58 21.92 41.70
C LEU A 24 -8.94 21.92 42.44
N ARG A 25 -9.84 22.88 42.19
CA ARG A 25 -11.18 22.93 42.85
C ARG A 25 -12.26 22.15 42.10
N ARG A 26 -12.02 21.75 40.84
CA ARG A 26 -12.97 20.98 40.01
C ARG A 26 -12.32 19.72 39.45
N ARG A 27 -11.60 18.99 40.32
CA ARG A 27 -10.83 17.78 39.97
C ARG A 27 -11.64 16.79 39.13
N LEU A 28 -12.92 16.58 39.46
CA LEU A 28 -13.79 15.65 38.73
C LEU A 28 -14.05 16.08 37.28
N ALA A 29 -14.39 17.34 37.03
CA ALA A 29 -14.71 17.79 35.68
C ALA A 29 -13.47 17.82 34.79
N SER A 30 -12.35 18.32 35.32
CA SER A 30 -11.07 18.33 34.60
C SER A 30 -10.55 16.91 34.35
N ALA A 31 -10.70 16.00 35.30
CA ALA A 31 -10.34 14.59 35.12
C ALA A 31 -11.23 13.91 34.07
N LEU A 32 -12.56 14.17 34.07
CA LEU A 32 -13.48 13.63 33.07
C LEU A 32 -13.16 14.12 31.66
N SER A 33 -12.84 15.41 31.48
CA SER A 33 -12.43 15.94 30.17
C SER A 33 -11.08 15.35 29.72
N LEU A 34 -10.11 15.23 30.63
CA LEU A 34 -8.82 14.62 30.33
C LEU A 34 -8.97 13.15 29.93
N LEU A 35 -9.78 12.40 30.68
CA LEU A 35 -10.10 11.00 30.42
C LEU A 35 -10.78 10.84 29.06
N ALA A 36 -11.75 11.70 28.74
CA ALA A 36 -12.44 11.68 27.44
C ALA A 36 -11.49 11.94 26.26
N ILE A 37 -10.57 12.90 26.38
CA ILE A 37 -9.56 13.17 25.35
C ILE A 37 -8.62 11.97 25.22
N ALA A 38 -8.11 11.46 26.33
CA ALA A 38 -7.19 10.33 26.34
C ALA A 38 -7.83 9.09 25.70
N LEU A 39 -9.06 8.74 26.06
CA LEU A 39 -9.80 7.63 25.44
C LEU A 39 -10.08 7.86 23.96
N GLY A 40 -10.45 9.08 23.54
CA GLY A 40 -10.69 9.40 22.14
C GLY A 40 -9.44 9.25 21.28
N VAL A 41 -8.30 9.77 21.77
CA VAL A 41 -7.00 9.67 21.09
C VAL A 41 -6.49 8.22 21.09
N ALA A 42 -6.57 7.52 22.22
CA ALA A 42 -6.16 6.11 22.33
C ALA A 42 -6.99 5.21 21.40
N LEU A 43 -8.31 5.37 21.37
CA LEU A 43 -9.19 4.61 20.48
C LEU A 43 -8.88 4.89 19.00
N GLY A 44 -8.67 6.16 18.64
CA GLY A 44 -8.28 6.53 17.27
C GLY A 44 -6.94 5.93 16.86
N LEU A 45 -5.95 5.98 17.74
CA LEU A 45 -4.62 5.41 17.52
C LEU A 45 -4.68 3.88 17.42
N ALA A 46 -5.38 3.22 18.35
CA ALA A 46 -5.55 1.78 18.38
C ALA A 46 -6.26 1.27 17.12
N VAL A 47 -7.33 1.94 16.67
CA VAL A 47 -8.01 1.60 15.41
C VAL A 47 -7.03 1.73 14.24
N HIS A 48 -6.23 2.80 14.18
CA HIS A 48 -5.26 3.00 13.11
C HIS A 48 -4.17 1.92 13.09
N LEU A 49 -3.60 1.59 14.26
CA LEU A 49 -2.54 0.59 14.41
C LEU A 49 -3.04 -0.84 14.15
N ILE A 50 -4.15 -1.23 14.76
CA ILE A 50 -4.77 -2.55 14.57
C ILE A 50 -5.12 -2.74 13.10
N HIS A 51 -5.63 -1.70 12.44
CA HIS A 51 -6.04 -1.80 11.05
C HIS A 51 -4.86 -1.95 10.10
N GLY A 52 -3.81 -1.15 10.27
CA GLY A 52 -2.57 -1.29 9.48
C GLY A 52 -1.96 -2.67 9.67
N ALA A 53 -1.80 -3.11 10.92
CA ALA A 53 -1.22 -4.42 11.23
C ALA A 53 -2.09 -5.58 10.72
N ALA A 54 -3.41 -5.53 10.91
CA ALA A 54 -4.31 -6.61 10.51
C ALA A 54 -4.45 -6.74 8.99
N LEU A 55 -4.52 -5.62 8.26
CA LEU A 55 -4.53 -5.66 6.80
C LEU A 55 -3.19 -6.11 6.24
N ASP A 56 -2.07 -5.68 6.83
CA ASP A 56 -0.74 -6.12 6.40
C ASP A 56 -0.53 -7.61 6.67
N GLU A 57 -0.99 -8.12 7.82
CA GLU A 57 -0.92 -9.54 8.19
C GLU A 57 -1.83 -10.39 7.32
N PHE A 58 -3.08 -9.95 7.10
CA PHE A 58 -4.01 -10.64 6.22
C PHE A 58 -3.51 -10.65 4.78
N GLY A 59 -3.02 -9.51 4.28
CA GLY A 59 -2.40 -9.42 2.96
C GLY A 59 -1.16 -10.30 2.83
N ARG A 60 -0.31 -10.38 3.87
CA ARG A 60 0.83 -11.33 3.90
C ARG A 60 0.36 -12.78 3.89
N GLY A 61 -0.66 -13.13 4.67
CA GLY A 61 -1.24 -14.47 4.69
C GLY A 61 -1.85 -14.87 3.35
N MET A 62 -2.64 -13.98 2.74
CA MET A 62 -3.22 -14.19 1.42
C MET A 62 -2.15 -14.33 0.34
N ARG A 63 -1.14 -13.47 0.32
CA ARG A 63 -0.02 -13.56 -0.64
C ARG A 63 0.85 -14.79 -0.42
N ALA A 64 1.02 -15.24 0.82
CA ALA A 64 1.73 -16.49 1.12
C ALA A 64 0.96 -17.72 0.60
N VAL A 65 -0.37 -17.70 0.66
CA VAL A 65 -1.25 -18.77 0.14
C VAL A 65 -1.36 -18.70 -1.39
N ALA A 66 -1.51 -17.51 -1.96
CA ALA A 66 -1.60 -17.28 -3.40
C ALA A 66 -0.23 -17.41 -4.11
N GLY A 67 0.86 -17.36 -3.35
CA GLY A 67 2.21 -17.36 -3.91
C GLY A 67 2.50 -16.09 -4.68
N GLU A 68 2.28 -14.92 -4.07
CA GLU A 68 2.55 -13.62 -4.67
C GLU A 68 3.73 -12.90 -3.99
N ALA A 69 4.32 -11.92 -4.69
CA ALA A 69 5.43 -11.14 -4.17
C ALA A 69 4.98 -10.15 -3.07
N ASP A 70 5.92 -9.67 -2.25
CA ASP A 70 5.62 -8.66 -1.24
C ASP A 70 5.59 -7.23 -1.81
N LEU A 71 6.54 -6.94 -2.70
CA LEU A 71 6.69 -5.67 -3.42
C LEU A 71 7.11 -5.94 -4.87
N GLN A 72 6.77 -5.02 -5.76
CA GLN A 72 7.16 -5.06 -7.17
C GLN A 72 7.88 -3.77 -7.54
N VAL A 73 9.00 -3.91 -8.23
CA VAL A 73 9.71 -2.81 -8.86
C VAL A 73 9.26 -2.75 -10.31
N VAL A 74 8.56 -1.68 -10.66
CA VAL A 74 7.95 -1.48 -11.98
C VAL A 74 8.59 -0.27 -12.64
N GLY A 75 8.96 -0.42 -13.91
CA GLY A 75 9.57 0.63 -14.71
C GLY A 75 8.73 1.07 -15.91
N PRO A 76 9.37 1.77 -16.87
CA PRO A 76 8.75 2.18 -18.13
C PRO A 76 8.26 0.99 -18.96
N ARG A 77 7.38 1.26 -19.94
CA ARG A 77 6.83 0.22 -20.85
C ARG A 77 7.90 -0.53 -21.64
N ASP A 78 9.00 0.15 -21.98
CA ASP A 78 10.13 -0.45 -22.70
C ASP A 78 11.04 -1.29 -21.79
N GLY A 79 10.72 -1.36 -20.49
CA GLY A 79 11.49 -2.04 -19.47
C GLY A 79 12.67 -1.20 -18.95
N PHE A 80 13.51 -1.84 -18.16
CA PHE A 80 14.70 -1.26 -17.54
C PHE A 80 15.82 -2.28 -17.46
N ASP A 81 17.04 -1.78 -17.20
CA ASP A 81 18.26 -2.58 -17.15
C ASP A 81 18.23 -3.64 -16.04
N GLU A 82 18.59 -4.88 -16.39
CA GLU A 82 18.60 -6.01 -15.46
C GLU A 82 19.65 -5.89 -14.34
N GLY A 83 20.65 -5.01 -14.46
CA GLY A 83 21.62 -4.73 -13.40
C GLY A 83 20.99 -4.23 -12.10
N LEU A 84 19.79 -3.61 -12.18
CA LEU A 84 19.03 -3.21 -11.00
C LEU A 84 18.61 -4.43 -10.16
N PHE A 85 18.31 -5.57 -10.79
CA PHE A 85 17.97 -6.81 -10.07
C PHE A 85 19.13 -7.27 -9.20
N VAL A 86 20.37 -7.25 -9.71
CA VAL A 86 21.56 -7.66 -8.93
C VAL A 86 21.76 -6.77 -7.71
N THR A 87 21.47 -5.47 -7.85
CA THR A 87 21.59 -4.50 -6.76
C THR A 87 20.55 -4.75 -5.67
N LEU A 88 19.29 -4.95 -6.06
CA LEU A 88 18.18 -5.19 -5.13
C LEU A 88 18.25 -6.56 -4.46
N ALA A 89 18.68 -7.61 -5.17
CA ALA A 89 18.80 -8.95 -4.63
C ALA A 89 19.85 -9.11 -3.52
N ARG A 90 20.79 -8.14 -3.40
CA ARG A 90 21.84 -8.12 -2.36
C ARG A 90 21.43 -7.36 -1.10
N ARG A 91 20.23 -6.77 -1.07
CA ARG A 91 19.77 -5.92 0.02
C ARG A 91 19.35 -6.77 1.23
N PRO A 92 19.73 -6.38 2.46
CA PRO A 92 19.33 -7.12 3.66
C PRO A 92 17.81 -7.11 3.89
N GLU A 93 17.11 -6.13 3.33
CA GLU A 93 15.65 -6.03 3.40
C GLU A 93 14.93 -7.06 2.49
N VAL A 94 15.64 -7.70 1.56
CA VAL A 94 15.09 -8.58 0.52
C VAL A 94 15.51 -10.03 0.79
N ALA A 95 14.56 -10.90 1.09
CA ALA A 95 14.81 -12.34 1.25
C ALA A 95 15.01 -13.05 -0.10
N ALA A 96 14.22 -12.68 -1.10
CA ALA A 96 14.33 -13.22 -2.45
C ALA A 96 13.84 -12.19 -3.47
N ALA A 97 14.43 -12.22 -4.66
CA ALA A 97 14.01 -11.40 -5.80
C ALA A 97 13.87 -12.30 -7.03
N SER A 98 12.88 -12.01 -7.87
CA SER A 98 12.63 -12.69 -9.14
C SER A 98 12.53 -11.66 -10.26
N PRO A 99 13.40 -11.70 -11.28
CA PRO A 99 13.25 -10.84 -12.45
C PRO A 99 12.09 -11.33 -13.31
N VAL A 100 11.36 -10.40 -13.93
CA VAL A 100 10.26 -10.73 -14.84
C VAL A 100 10.32 -9.85 -16.09
N LEU A 101 10.25 -10.50 -17.24
CA LEU A 101 10.05 -9.86 -18.53
C LEU A 101 8.60 -10.10 -18.96
N GLU A 102 7.86 -9.02 -19.18
CA GLU A 102 6.50 -9.09 -19.72
C GLU A 102 6.50 -8.77 -21.21
N ILE A 103 5.93 -9.66 -22.00
CA ILE A 103 5.78 -9.50 -23.44
C ILE A 103 4.30 -9.65 -23.78
N GLU A 104 3.74 -8.65 -24.44
CA GLU A 104 2.44 -8.78 -25.07
C GLU A 104 2.65 -9.28 -26.51
N ALA A 105 2.24 -10.52 -26.76
CA ALA A 105 2.41 -11.15 -28.06
C ALA A 105 1.04 -11.32 -28.74
N ARG A 106 0.83 -10.66 -29.87
CA ARG A 106 -0.41 -10.78 -30.65
C ARG A 106 -0.49 -12.14 -31.35
N LEU A 107 -1.69 -12.66 -31.47
CA LEU A 107 -1.95 -13.86 -32.24
C LEU A 107 -2.22 -13.44 -33.70
N PRO A 108 -1.47 -13.96 -34.69
CA PRO A 108 -1.67 -13.58 -36.09
C PRO A 108 -3.13 -13.74 -36.53
N GLY A 109 -3.68 -12.68 -37.14
CA GLY A 109 -5.05 -12.62 -37.63
C GLY A 109 -6.14 -12.42 -36.56
N ARG A 110 -5.80 -12.41 -35.26
CA ARG A 110 -6.76 -12.25 -34.16
C ARG A 110 -6.56 -10.89 -33.46
N GLU A 111 -7.62 -10.37 -32.85
CA GLU A 111 -7.51 -9.20 -31.97
C GLU A 111 -6.90 -9.54 -30.60
N GLU A 112 -7.00 -10.79 -30.19
CA GLU A 112 -6.53 -11.27 -28.89
C GLU A 112 -4.99 -11.33 -28.83
N SER A 113 -4.44 -10.98 -27.66
CA SER A 113 -3.01 -11.12 -27.35
C SER A 113 -2.80 -12.19 -26.26
N LEU A 114 -1.70 -12.94 -26.40
CA LEU A 114 -1.15 -13.79 -25.37
C LEU A 114 -0.13 -12.98 -24.57
N ARG A 115 -0.37 -12.83 -23.26
CA ARG A 115 0.62 -12.24 -22.37
C ARG A 115 1.64 -13.30 -22.00
N ILE A 116 2.91 -13.07 -22.28
CA ILE A 116 4.00 -13.99 -21.98
C ILE A 116 4.85 -13.40 -20.87
N LEU A 117 5.06 -14.15 -19.79
CA LEU A 117 5.96 -13.84 -18.69
C LEU A 117 7.23 -14.68 -18.82
N GLY A 118 8.35 -14.01 -19.07
CA GLY A 118 9.68 -14.58 -18.88
C GLY A 118 10.05 -14.49 -17.40
N VAL A 119 10.17 -15.64 -16.72
CA VAL A 119 10.50 -15.72 -15.30
C VAL A 119 11.72 -16.60 -15.07
N ASP A 120 12.50 -16.32 -14.03
CA ASP A 120 13.56 -17.23 -13.59
C ASP A 120 12.93 -18.39 -12.81
N LEU A 121 12.93 -19.59 -13.41
CA LEU A 121 12.29 -20.79 -12.87
C LEU A 121 12.86 -21.24 -11.50
N PHE A 122 14.09 -20.89 -11.18
CA PHE A 122 14.71 -21.22 -9.89
C PHE A 122 14.32 -20.22 -8.80
N ARG A 123 14.05 -18.96 -9.17
CA ARG A 123 13.66 -17.88 -8.26
C ARG A 123 12.16 -17.78 -8.06
N VAL A 124 11.38 -18.06 -9.11
CA VAL A 124 9.93 -17.96 -9.10
C VAL A 124 9.31 -18.86 -8.02
N LEU A 125 9.89 -20.03 -7.73
CA LEU A 125 9.47 -20.89 -6.61
C LEU A 125 9.53 -20.20 -5.23
N ARG A 126 10.47 -19.28 -5.03
CA ARG A 126 10.66 -18.58 -3.76
C ARG A 126 9.84 -17.29 -3.66
N VAL A 127 9.46 -16.72 -4.80
CA VAL A 127 8.82 -15.39 -4.87
C VAL A 127 7.36 -15.50 -5.32
N GLN A 128 7.08 -16.30 -6.36
CA GLN A 128 5.74 -16.54 -6.91
C GLN A 128 5.47 -18.01 -7.30
N PRO A 129 5.28 -18.93 -6.34
CA PRO A 129 5.09 -20.35 -6.66
C PRO A 129 3.86 -20.63 -7.54
N GLY A 130 2.85 -19.74 -7.59
CA GLY A 130 1.69 -19.87 -8.47
C GLY A 130 2.00 -19.76 -9.98
N LEU A 131 3.17 -19.23 -10.35
CA LEU A 131 3.64 -19.20 -11.75
C LEU A 131 4.47 -20.43 -12.12
N MET A 132 4.62 -21.42 -11.23
CA MET A 132 5.45 -22.58 -11.50
C MET A 132 4.85 -23.44 -12.62
N PRO A 133 5.60 -23.70 -13.71
CA PRO A 133 5.13 -24.56 -14.77
C PRO A 133 5.04 -26.03 -14.37
N LEU A 134 4.06 -26.73 -14.94
CA LEU A 134 3.83 -28.17 -14.83
C LEU A 134 3.72 -28.76 -16.24
N ALA A 135 4.43 -29.86 -16.52
CA ALA A 135 4.32 -30.53 -17.82
C ALA A 135 3.04 -31.37 -17.91
N ASP A 136 2.52 -31.52 -19.13
CA ASP A 136 1.43 -32.46 -19.42
C ASP A 136 2.00 -33.90 -19.45
N GLY A 137 2.06 -34.54 -18.28
CA GLY A 137 2.57 -35.91 -18.09
C GLY A 137 3.64 -35.98 -17.01
N GLY A 138 3.33 -36.65 -15.90
CA GLY A 138 4.04 -36.56 -14.62
C GLY A 138 5.55 -36.85 -14.65
N GLY A 139 6.30 -35.90 -14.10
CA GLY A 139 7.73 -36.04 -13.76
C GLY A 139 8.37 -34.66 -13.53
N GLY A 140 8.60 -34.26 -12.27
CA GLY A 140 9.06 -32.91 -11.92
C GLY A 140 10.41 -32.49 -12.50
N ASP A 141 11.29 -33.43 -12.82
CA ASP A 141 12.59 -33.14 -13.44
C ASP A 141 12.49 -32.89 -14.95
N ASP A 142 11.65 -33.64 -15.68
CA ASP A 142 11.45 -33.43 -17.13
C ASP A 142 10.83 -32.07 -17.43
N VAL A 143 9.96 -31.55 -16.54
CA VAL A 143 9.38 -30.19 -16.67
C VAL A 143 10.46 -29.13 -16.58
N ARG A 144 11.42 -29.28 -15.65
CA ARG A 144 12.47 -28.27 -15.44
C ARG A 144 13.39 -28.17 -16.65
N PHE A 145 13.78 -29.31 -17.23
CA PHE A 145 14.59 -29.32 -18.44
C PHE A 145 13.81 -28.86 -19.67
N ALA A 146 12.54 -29.24 -19.79
CA ALA A 146 11.66 -28.74 -20.86
C ALA A 146 11.46 -27.23 -20.78
N ALA A 147 11.35 -26.68 -19.57
CA ALA A 147 11.10 -25.26 -19.36
C ALA A 147 12.30 -24.36 -19.65
N LEU A 148 13.52 -24.92 -19.68
CA LEU A 148 14.74 -24.23 -20.10
C LEU A 148 14.95 -24.27 -21.62
N ARG A 149 14.14 -25.03 -22.37
CA ARG A 149 14.28 -25.12 -23.83
C ARG A 149 13.83 -23.81 -24.49
N PRO A 150 14.63 -23.24 -25.39
CA PRO A 150 14.20 -22.08 -26.17
C PRO A 150 12.93 -22.39 -26.95
N GLY A 151 11.96 -21.46 -26.92
CA GLY A 151 10.72 -21.58 -27.68
C GLY A 151 9.62 -22.40 -27.01
N VAL A 152 9.83 -22.91 -25.79
CA VAL A 152 8.77 -23.56 -25.00
C VAL A 152 8.05 -22.53 -24.14
N VAL A 153 6.72 -22.58 -24.13
CA VAL A 153 5.84 -21.76 -23.29
C VAL A 153 4.84 -22.65 -22.56
N PHE A 154 4.56 -22.36 -21.30
CA PHE A 154 3.55 -23.05 -20.49
C PHE A 154 2.35 -22.14 -20.34
N LEU A 155 1.15 -22.66 -20.57
CA LEU A 155 -0.05 -21.84 -20.67
C LEU A 155 -0.86 -21.91 -19.38
N SER A 156 -1.50 -20.82 -18.98
CA SER A 156 -2.56 -20.89 -17.98
C SER A 156 -3.72 -21.76 -18.49
N ASP A 157 -4.56 -22.26 -17.57
CA ASP A 157 -5.74 -23.03 -17.96
C ASP A 157 -6.68 -22.21 -18.85
N ASP A 158 -6.86 -20.92 -18.54
CA ASP A 158 -7.63 -19.97 -19.35
C ASP A 158 -7.03 -19.79 -20.76
N ALA A 159 -5.71 -19.66 -20.88
CA ALA A 159 -5.04 -19.56 -22.17
C ALA A 159 -5.18 -20.86 -22.96
N HIS A 160 -4.94 -22.00 -22.32
CA HIS A 160 -5.04 -23.30 -22.98
C HIS A 160 -6.46 -23.53 -23.52
N GLN A 161 -7.49 -23.24 -22.71
CA GLN A 161 -8.88 -23.34 -23.14
C GLN A 161 -9.20 -22.36 -24.28
N ARG A 162 -8.86 -21.08 -24.12
CA ARG A 162 -9.20 -20.03 -25.08
C ARG A 162 -8.53 -20.25 -26.43
N LEU A 163 -7.25 -20.60 -26.43
CA LEU A 163 -6.46 -20.80 -27.64
C LEU A 163 -6.78 -22.11 -28.36
N SER A 164 -7.34 -23.10 -27.66
CA SER A 164 -7.82 -24.36 -28.25
C SER A 164 -9.19 -24.22 -28.94
N THR A 165 -9.93 -23.15 -28.67
CA THR A 165 -11.21 -22.88 -29.35
C THR A 165 -11.04 -22.03 -30.60
N PRO A 166 -11.91 -22.19 -31.62
CA PRO A 166 -11.94 -21.30 -32.78
C PRO A 166 -12.08 -19.83 -32.37
N GLY A 167 -11.19 -18.99 -32.90
CA GLY A 167 -11.17 -17.56 -32.62
C GLY A 167 -11.98 -16.76 -33.63
N ARG A 168 -11.92 -15.42 -33.51
CA ARG A 168 -12.45 -14.50 -34.51
C ARG A 168 -11.39 -13.51 -34.98
N SER A 169 -11.47 -13.14 -36.26
CA SER A 169 -10.68 -12.04 -36.81
C SER A 169 -11.27 -10.69 -36.37
N ALA A 170 -10.51 -9.61 -36.59
CA ALA A 170 -10.99 -8.24 -36.38
C ALA A 170 -12.24 -7.91 -37.25
N GLU A 171 -12.42 -8.64 -38.35
CA GLU A 171 -13.55 -8.49 -39.28
C GLU A 171 -14.72 -9.44 -38.93
N GLY A 172 -14.60 -10.20 -37.82
CA GLY A 172 -15.63 -11.11 -37.33
C GLY A 172 -15.64 -12.50 -37.97
N GLU A 173 -14.68 -12.80 -38.86
CA GLU A 173 -14.53 -14.09 -39.52
C GLU A 173 -14.08 -15.17 -38.54
N ALA A 174 -14.60 -16.39 -38.68
CA ALA A 174 -14.20 -17.52 -37.85
C ALA A 174 -12.78 -17.97 -38.23
N LEU A 175 -11.88 -17.97 -37.26
CA LEU A 175 -10.52 -18.47 -37.41
C LEU A 175 -10.41 -19.85 -36.74
N PRO A 176 -9.49 -20.71 -37.22
CA PRO A 176 -9.19 -21.97 -36.52
C PRO A 176 -8.71 -21.70 -35.07
N PRO A 177 -8.50 -22.73 -34.24
CA PRO A 177 -7.78 -22.58 -32.98
C PRO A 177 -6.40 -21.93 -33.14
N ALA A 178 -5.97 -21.16 -32.15
CA ALA A 178 -4.63 -20.56 -32.14
C ALA A 178 -3.55 -21.57 -31.73
N LEU A 179 -3.92 -22.54 -30.88
CA LEU A 179 -3.10 -23.68 -30.49
C LEU A 179 -3.41 -24.85 -31.43
N THR A 180 -2.41 -25.33 -32.18
CA THR A 180 -2.54 -26.47 -33.10
C THR A 180 -1.37 -27.42 -32.88
N ASP A 181 -1.63 -28.69 -32.57
CA ASP A 181 -0.59 -29.71 -32.32
C ASP A 181 0.52 -29.22 -31.37
N THR A 182 0.13 -28.58 -30.26
CA THR A 182 1.02 -27.92 -29.28
C THR A 182 1.78 -26.69 -29.77
N ARG A 183 1.55 -26.18 -30.98
CA ARG A 183 2.23 -25.00 -31.50
C ARG A 183 1.33 -23.76 -31.50
N ILE A 184 1.93 -22.62 -31.17
CA ILE A 184 1.27 -21.31 -31.20
C ILE A 184 2.14 -20.33 -31.98
N ALA A 185 1.58 -19.73 -33.02
CA ALA A 185 2.20 -18.61 -33.70
C ALA A 185 1.91 -17.31 -32.93
N VAL A 186 2.94 -16.55 -32.61
CA VAL A 186 2.85 -15.29 -31.88
C VAL A 186 3.66 -14.21 -32.57
N GLN A 187 3.21 -12.96 -32.46
CA GLN A 187 3.88 -11.80 -33.02
C GLN A 187 4.12 -10.76 -31.93
N SER A 188 5.37 -10.30 -31.79
CA SER A 188 5.72 -9.18 -30.92
C SER A 188 6.50 -8.14 -31.72
N GLY A 189 5.90 -6.97 -31.92
CA GLY A 189 6.40 -5.95 -32.83
C GLY A 189 6.56 -6.51 -34.25
N VAL A 190 7.78 -6.50 -34.77
CA VAL A 190 8.11 -7.00 -36.12
C VAL A 190 8.53 -8.48 -36.14
N ARG A 191 8.67 -9.12 -34.98
CA ARG A 191 9.10 -10.52 -34.87
C ARG A 191 7.90 -11.45 -34.83
N SER A 192 7.91 -12.47 -35.67
CA SER A 192 6.96 -13.58 -35.63
C SER A 192 7.69 -14.84 -35.21
N LEU A 193 7.12 -15.56 -34.24
CA LEU A 193 7.73 -16.73 -33.60
C LEU A 193 6.68 -17.83 -33.50
N VAL A 194 7.12 -19.08 -33.58
CA VAL A 194 6.28 -20.23 -33.26
C VAL A 194 6.80 -20.82 -31.96
N LEU A 195 5.93 -20.89 -30.96
CA LEU A 195 6.22 -21.43 -29.64
C LEU A 195 5.58 -22.80 -29.49
N GLU A 196 6.22 -23.67 -28.70
CA GLU A 196 5.74 -24.99 -28.31
C GLU A 196 5.10 -24.91 -26.92
N ALA A 197 3.85 -25.34 -26.78
CA ALA A 197 3.12 -25.44 -25.53
C ALA A 197 3.64 -26.66 -24.74
N GLY A 198 4.52 -26.43 -23.78
CA GLY A 198 5.20 -27.48 -23.00
C GLY A 198 4.41 -28.00 -21.80
N GLY A 199 3.26 -27.39 -21.51
CA GLY A 199 2.41 -27.75 -20.39
C GLY A 199 1.59 -26.58 -19.86
N ARG A 200 1.26 -26.63 -18.57
CA ARG A 200 0.33 -25.71 -17.91
C ARG A 200 0.88 -24.97 -16.70
N VAL A 201 0.19 -23.90 -16.32
CA VAL A 201 0.44 -23.12 -15.11
C VAL A 201 -0.87 -23.03 -14.30
N PRO A 202 -1.21 -24.07 -13.53
CA PRO A 202 -2.46 -24.12 -12.75
C PRO A 202 -2.33 -23.18 -11.55
N GLY A 203 -2.92 -22.00 -11.66
CA GLY A 203 -2.80 -20.92 -10.68
C GLY A 203 -2.64 -19.55 -11.32
N ALA A 204 -2.24 -19.51 -12.60
CA ALA A 204 -2.26 -18.29 -13.38
C ALA A 204 -3.67 -18.01 -13.93
N SER A 205 -4.17 -16.78 -13.76
CA SER A 205 -5.44 -16.33 -14.33
C SER A 205 -5.25 -15.53 -15.62
N GLY A 206 -6.25 -15.56 -16.50
CA GLY A 206 -6.25 -14.85 -17.79
C GLY A 206 -5.43 -15.56 -18.86
N VAL A 207 -5.39 -14.98 -20.06
CA VAL A 207 -4.65 -15.55 -21.21
C VAL A 207 -3.14 -15.30 -21.05
N LEU A 208 -2.50 -16.19 -20.31
CA LEU A 208 -1.09 -16.10 -19.87
C LEU A 208 -0.26 -17.27 -20.39
N GLY A 209 0.96 -16.98 -20.80
CA GLY A 209 2.05 -17.93 -21.00
C GLY A 209 3.21 -17.63 -20.07
N VAL A 210 3.90 -18.65 -19.59
CA VAL A 210 5.12 -18.55 -18.77
C VAL A 210 6.24 -19.27 -19.51
N MET A 211 7.43 -18.68 -19.52
CA MET A 211 8.64 -19.29 -20.07
C MET A 211 9.86 -18.86 -19.25
N ASP A 212 10.98 -19.56 -19.44
CA ASP A 212 12.25 -19.10 -18.87
C ASP A 212 12.58 -17.68 -19.36
N ILE A 213 13.10 -16.86 -18.45
CA ILE A 213 13.45 -15.47 -18.75
C ILE A 213 14.56 -15.36 -19.78
N GLY A 214 15.56 -16.24 -19.74
CA GLY A 214 16.64 -16.27 -20.74
C GLY A 214 16.10 -16.62 -22.12
N ALA A 215 15.24 -17.64 -22.19
CA ALA A 215 14.54 -18.01 -23.41
C ALA A 215 13.67 -16.86 -23.96
N ALA A 216 12.93 -16.15 -23.09
CA ALA A 216 12.10 -15.00 -23.46
C ALA A 216 12.93 -13.84 -24.00
N GLN A 217 13.98 -13.45 -23.28
CA GLN A 217 14.87 -12.36 -23.69
C GLN A 217 15.51 -12.65 -25.06
N LEU A 218 15.95 -13.90 -25.29
CA LEU A 218 16.53 -14.31 -26.56
C LEU A 218 15.50 -14.30 -27.70
N ALA A 219 14.36 -14.97 -27.50
CA ALA A 219 13.32 -15.13 -28.54
C ALA A 219 12.77 -13.77 -28.99
N PHE A 220 12.50 -12.88 -28.04
CA PHE A 220 11.88 -11.58 -28.29
C PHE A 220 12.88 -10.44 -28.48
N GLY A 221 14.19 -10.70 -28.40
CA GLY A 221 15.23 -9.68 -28.61
C GLY A 221 15.27 -8.62 -27.51
N ARG A 222 15.06 -9.02 -26.26
CA ARG A 222 14.99 -8.17 -25.06
C ARG A 222 16.10 -8.52 -24.05
N ILE A 223 17.27 -8.93 -24.55
CA ILE A 223 18.44 -9.25 -23.71
C ILE A 223 18.81 -8.04 -22.86
N GLY A 224 19.04 -8.26 -21.56
CA GLY A 224 19.42 -7.19 -20.63
C GLY A 224 18.25 -6.38 -20.08
N VAL A 225 17.02 -6.64 -20.52
CA VAL A 225 15.85 -5.82 -20.19
C VAL A 225 14.85 -6.59 -19.36
N LEU A 226 14.33 -5.94 -18.31
CA LEU A 226 13.26 -6.43 -17.43
C LEU A 226 12.05 -5.50 -17.48
N SER A 227 10.86 -6.06 -17.31
CA SER A 227 9.61 -5.27 -17.18
C SER A 227 9.28 -4.99 -15.72
N ARG A 228 9.55 -5.96 -14.83
CA ARG A 228 9.45 -5.79 -13.38
C ARG A 228 10.42 -6.68 -12.63
N ILE A 229 10.63 -6.37 -11.35
CA ILE A 229 11.28 -7.27 -10.39
C ILE A 229 10.33 -7.50 -9.23
N ASP A 230 10.05 -8.76 -8.95
CA ASP A 230 9.20 -9.19 -7.85
C ASP A 230 10.08 -9.48 -6.63
N LEU A 231 9.75 -8.88 -5.49
CA LEU A 231 10.53 -8.92 -4.27
C LEU A 231 9.76 -9.59 -3.14
N ARG A 232 10.42 -10.51 -2.44
CA ARG A 232 9.99 -11.06 -1.16
C ARG A 232 10.85 -10.45 -0.06
N LEU A 233 10.21 -9.91 0.97
CA LEU A 233 10.88 -9.19 2.05
C LEU A 233 11.48 -10.16 3.07
N ALA A 234 12.53 -9.71 3.75
CA ALA A 234 13.10 -10.43 4.88
C ALA A 234 12.12 -10.49 6.07
N GLU A 235 12.23 -11.53 6.88
CA GLU A 235 11.40 -11.70 8.07
C GLU A 235 11.55 -10.49 9.02
N GLY A 236 10.42 -10.01 9.53
CA GLY A 236 10.39 -8.84 10.43
C GLY A 236 10.52 -7.47 9.75
N VAL A 237 10.67 -7.41 8.42
CA VAL A 237 10.71 -6.14 7.67
C VAL A 237 9.30 -5.75 7.23
N SER A 238 8.84 -4.55 7.62
CA SER A 238 7.55 -4.04 7.15
C SER A 238 7.65 -3.55 5.69
N PRO A 239 6.59 -3.70 4.87
CA PRO A 239 6.58 -3.20 3.49
C PRO A 239 6.85 -1.70 3.36
N SER A 240 6.37 -0.90 4.32
CA SER A 240 6.59 0.55 4.36
C SER A 240 8.05 0.91 4.63
N ALA A 241 8.70 0.22 5.58
CA ALA A 241 10.12 0.41 5.87
C ALA A 241 10.99 -0.02 4.67
N ALA A 242 10.69 -1.16 4.07
CA ALA A 242 11.37 -1.63 2.86
C ALA A 242 11.19 -0.66 1.70
N GLN A 243 9.98 -0.13 1.47
CA GLN A 243 9.72 0.83 0.42
C GLN A 243 10.52 2.13 0.62
N ALA A 244 10.61 2.64 1.85
CA ALA A 244 11.41 3.82 2.17
C ALA A 244 12.91 3.57 1.92
N ALA A 245 13.43 2.41 2.33
CA ALA A 245 14.85 2.07 2.15
C ALA A 245 15.22 1.83 0.68
N LEU A 246 14.38 1.09 -0.06
CA LEU A 246 14.67 0.68 -1.42
C LEU A 246 14.39 1.79 -2.45
N SER A 247 13.41 2.68 -2.19
CA SER A 247 13.08 3.78 -3.12
C SER A 247 14.24 4.76 -3.34
N ALA A 248 15.10 4.95 -2.33
CA ALA A 248 16.30 5.78 -2.46
C ALA A 248 17.34 5.25 -3.45
N LEU A 249 17.27 3.96 -3.80
CA LEU A 249 18.19 3.28 -4.72
C LEU A 249 17.64 3.21 -6.15
N LEU A 250 16.39 3.59 -6.35
CA LEU A 250 15.73 3.46 -7.65
C LEU A 250 16.09 4.62 -8.59
N PRO A 251 16.46 4.33 -9.85
CA PRO A 251 16.55 5.34 -10.90
C PRO A 251 15.21 6.08 -11.12
N PRO A 252 15.25 7.31 -11.67
CA PRO A 252 14.03 8.02 -12.07
C PRO A 252 13.24 7.21 -13.09
N GLY A 253 11.91 7.17 -12.93
CA GLY A 253 11.01 6.40 -13.79
C GLY A 253 10.77 4.95 -13.35
N ILE A 254 11.43 4.49 -12.29
CA ILE A 254 11.21 3.19 -11.66
C ILE A 254 10.58 3.39 -10.28
N ALA A 255 9.55 2.63 -9.96
CA ALA A 255 8.80 2.77 -8.71
C ALA A 255 8.56 1.42 -8.03
N LEU A 256 8.58 1.43 -6.69
CA LEU A 256 8.12 0.32 -5.86
C LEU A 256 6.61 0.40 -5.65
N ARG A 257 5.93 -0.70 -5.86
CA ARG A 257 4.48 -0.85 -5.66
C ARG A 257 4.18 -2.14 -4.91
N ALA A 258 3.10 -2.16 -4.15
CA ALA A 258 2.52 -3.41 -3.69
C ALA A 258 1.83 -4.11 -4.89
N PRO A 259 1.89 -5.45 -4.99
CA PRO A 259 1.27 -6.21 -6.09
C PRO A 259 -0.24 -5.98 -6.28
N GLU A 260 -0.92 -5.41 -5.29
CA GLU A 260 -2.39 -5.23 -5.25
C GLU A 260 -2.89 -3.96 -5.98
N ALA A 261 -2.03 -3.25 -6.70
CA ALA A 261 -2.47 -2.16 -7.57
C ALA A 261 -2.98 -2.64 -8.96
N ALA A 262 -2.78 -3.92 -9.30
CA ALA A 262 -3.15 -4.50 -10.59
C ALA A 262 -4.28 -5.55 -10.55
N ALA A 263 -4.63 -6.06 -9.38
CA ALA A 263 -5.77 -6.97 -9.19
C ALA A 263 -7.02 -6.17 -8.73
N GLY A 264 -8.16 -6.36 -9.41
CA GLY A 264 -9.40 -5.61 -9.21
C GLY A 264 -10.12 -5.83 -7.87
N GLU A 265 -11.46 -5.67 -7.90
CA GLU A 265 -12.55 -5.82 -6.90
C GLU A 265 -12.22 -6.08 -5.40
N LEU A 266 -11.31 -6.99 -5.06
CA LEU A 266 -10.84 -7.20 -3.68
C LEU A 266 -10.11 -5.97 -3.12
N GLY A 267 -9.36 -5.24 -3.97
CA GLY A 267 -8.70 -3.99 -3.60
C GLY A 267 -9.71 -2.85 -3.31
N SER A 268 -10.88 -2.86 -3.96
CA SER A 268 -11.93 -1.85 -3.73
C SER A 268 -12.70 -2.12 -2.44
N LEU A 269 -12.97 -3.39 -2.10
CA LEU A 269 -13.56 -3.77 -0.81
C LEU A 269 -12.66 -3.40 0.38
N SER A 270 -11.36 -3.70 0.28
CA SER A 270 -10.38 -3.32 1.32
C SER A 270 -10.25 -1.78 1.45
N ARG A 271 -10.35 -1.05 0.34
CA ARG A 271 -10.39 0.43 0.35
C ARG A 271 -11.67 0.98 1.00
N ALA A 272 -12.83 0.41 0.70
CA ALA A 272 -14.09 0.82 1.30
C ALA A 272 -14.10 0.58 2.82
N TYR A 273 -13.58 -0.55 3.27
CA TYR A 273 -13.45 -0.87 4.70
C TYR A 273 -12.49 0.08 5.42
N ARG A 274 -11.34 0.40 4.80
CA ARG A 274 -10.40 1.45 5.25
C ARG A 274 -11.08 2.79 5.47
N VAL A 275 -11.85 3.26 4.49
CA VAL A 275 -12.56 4.54 4.55
C VAL A 275 -13.61 4.53 5.67
N ASN A 276 -14.41 3.47 5.78
CA ASN A 276 -15.45 3.36 6.79
C ASN A 276 -14.89 3.44 8.22
N LEU A 277 -13.84 2.65 8.53
CA LEU A 277 -13.22 2.67 9.86
C LEU A 277 -12.52 4.00 10.16
N THR A 278 -11.86 4.60 9.17
CA THR A 278 -11.26 5.94 9.33
C THR A 278 -12.33 6.98 9.64
N MET A 279 -13.49 6.88 8.99
CA MET A 279 -14.63 7.75 9.26
C MET A 279 -15.19 7.55 10.68
N LEU A 280 -15.30 6.31 11.16
CA LEU A 280 -15.69 6.02 12.55
C LEU A 280 -14.69 6.58 13.56
N ALA A 281 -13.39 6.45 13.30
CA ALA A 281 -12.34 7.05 14.13
C ALA A 281 -12.43 8.58 14.16
N ALA A 282 -12.66 9.20 13.00
CA ALA A 282 -12.85 10.65 12.90
C ALA A 282 -14.10 11.12 13.67
N ILE A 283 -15.20 10.36 13.60
CA ILE A 283 -16.43 10.63 14.38
C ILE A 283 -16.14 10.52 15.88
N ALA A 284 -15.45 9.47 16.33
CA ALA A 284 -15.09 9.31 17.74
C ALA A 284 -14.23 10.48 18.26
N LEU A 285 -13.25 10.93 17.46
CA LEU A 285 -12.43 12.10 17.77
C LEU A 285 -13.29 13.38 17.87
N LEU A 286 -14.21 13.59 16.92
CA LEU A 286 -15.12 14.73 16.91
C LEU A 286 -16.04 14.73 18.13
N THR A 287 -16.61 13.58 18.50
CA THR A 287 -17.46 13.43 19.69
C THR A 287 -16.68 13.73 20.97
N GLY A 288 -15.44 13.24 21.08
CA GLY A 288 -14.54 13.56 22.19
C GLY A 288 -14.25 15.06 22.29
N GLY A 289 -13.93 15.70 21.16
CA GLY A 289 -13.73 17.15 21.08
C GLY A 289 -14.97 17.96 21.48
N PHE A 290 -16.16 17.51 21.08
CA PHE A 290 -17.43 18.15 21.46
C PHE A 290 -17.70 18.06 22.96
N LEU A 291 -17.36 16.94 23.59
CA LEU A 291 -17.48 16.78 25.03
C LEU A 291 -16.58 17.77 25.78
N VAL A 292 -15.32 17.92 25.35
CA VAL A 292 -14.39 18.92 25.90
C VAL A 292 -14.93 20.33 25.74
N PHE A 293 -15.37 20.68 24.53
CA PHE A 293 -15.96 22.00 24.26
C PHE A 293 -17.15 22.29 25.18
N SER A 294 -18.05 21.32 25.34
CA SER A 294 -19.22 21.43 26.22
C SER A 294 -18.82 21.64 27.68
N THR A 295 -17.81 20.91 28.17
CA THR A 295 -17.29 21.12 29.54
C THR A 295 -16.65 22.50 29.72
N GLN A 296 -15.93 23.00 28.71
CA GLN A 296 -15.28 24.31 28.77
C GLN A 296 -16.32 25.44 28.73
N LEU A 297 -17.35 25.32 27.89
CA LEU A 297 -18.48 26.25 27.87
C LEU A 297 -19.18 26.32 29.23
N LEU A 298 -19.47 25.17 29.84
CA LEU A 298 -20.06 25.09 31.18
C LEU A 298 -19.15 25.72 32.24
N SER A 299 -17.84 25.52 32.14
CA SER A 299 -16.85 26.13 33.03
C SER A 299 -16.87 27.66 32.92
N VAL A 300 -16.86 28.19 31.70
CA VAL A 300 -16.93 29.64 31.41
C VAL A 300 -18.23 30.24 31.90
N ALA A 301 -19.37 29.58 31.66
CA ALA A 301 -20.68 30.04 32.09
C ALA A 301 -20.75 30.19 33.63
N ARG A 302 -20.18 29.22 34.36
CA ARG A 302 -20.12 29.26 35.84
C ARG A 302 -19.15 30.34 36.37
N ARG A 303 -18.09 30.67 35.62
CA ARG A 303 -17.09 31.70 35.99
C ARG A 303 -17.41 33.11 35.47
N ARG A 304 -18.58 33.30 34.85
CA ARG A 304 -18.97 34.59 34.25
C ARG A 304 -18.94 35.76 35.24
N ARG A 305 -19.30 35.53 36.51
CA ARG A 305 -19.25 36.54 37.58
C ARG A 305 -17.80 36.90 37.97
N GLU A 306 -16.92 35.91 38.07
CA GLU A 306 -15.49 36.12 38.33
C GLU A 306 -14.84 36.93 37.19
N PHE A 307 -15.16 36.59 35.94
CA PHE A 307 -14.66 37.31 34.77
C PHE A 307 -15.20 38.74 34.68
N ALA A 308 -16.45 38.99 35.09
CA ALA A 308 -16.99 40.35 35.18
C ALA A 308 -16.22 41.20 36.21
N LEU A 309 -15.85 40.60 37.34
CA LEU A 309 -15.09 41.27 38.41
C LEU A 309 -13.64 41.58 37.98
N LEU A 310 -12.98 40.62 37.31
CA LEU A 310 -11.65 40.84 36.72
C LEU A 310 -11.67 41.91 35.63
N ARG A 311 -12.73 41.96 34.81
CA ARG A 311 -12.91 43.02 33.81
C ARG A 311 -13.13 44.39 34.44
N ALA A 312 -13.85 44.47 35.56
CA ALA A 312 -14.02 45.73 36.31
C ALA A 312 -12.69 46.24 36.89
N LEU A 313 -11.75 45.33 37.17
CA LEU A 313 -10.38 45.64 37.62
C LEU A 313 -9.41 45.97 36.46
N GLY A 314 -9.90 46.05 35.22
CA GLY A 314 -9.12 46.50 34.06
C GLY A 314 -8.58 45.42 33.13
N LEU A 315 -8.95 44.14 33.33
CA LEU A 315 -8.45 43.03 32.51
C LEU A 315 -9.11 42.99 31.12
N VAL A 316 -8.30 42.85 30.07
CA VAL A 316 -8.78 42.99 28.68
C VAL A 316 -9.44 41.68 28.20
N ARG A 317 -10.52 41.76 27.42
CA ARG A 317 -11.25 40.58 26.89
C ARG A 317 -10.33 39.61 26.14
N ALA A 318 -9.36 40.14 25.39
CA ALA A 318 -8.40 39.33 24.63
C ALA A 318 -7.48 38.50 25.53
N GLU A 319 -7.06 39.03 26.68
CA GLU A 319 -6.21 38.31 27.65
C GLU A 319 -6.98 37.16 28.32
N LEU A 320 -8.26 37.40 28.62
CA LEU A 320 -9.19 36.38 29.11
C LEU A 320 -9.38 35.23 28.10
N MET A 321 -9.59 35.56 26.82
CA MET A 321 -9.72 34.55 25.76
C MET A 321 -8.43 33.77 25.54
N ARG A 322 -7.27 34.43 25.54
CA ARG A 322 -5.96 33.74 25.45
C ARG A 322 -5.72 32.81 26.63
N GLY A 323 -6.06 33.23 27.85
CA GLY A 323 -5.94 32.38 29.03
C GLY A 323 -6.83 31.14 28.95
N LEU A 324 -8.07 31.30 28.48
CA LEU A 324 -8.99 30.17 28.29
C LEU A 324 -8.53 29.20 27.18
N LEU A 325 -8.04 29.74 26.07
CA LEU A 325 -7.46 28.94 24.98
C LEU A 325 -6.21 28.18 25.46
N ALA A 326 -5.34 28.82 26.25
CA ALA A 326 -4.16 28.18 26.83
C ALA A 326 -4.53 27.07 27.82
N GLU A 327 -5.58 27.26 28.63
CA GLU A 327 -6.11 26.22 29.53
C GLU A 327 -6.63 25.01 28.75
N GLY A 328 -7.45 25.25 27.72
CA GLY A 328 -7.95 24.20 26.83
C GLY A 328 -6.82 23.47 26.08
N ALA A 329 -5.84 24.22 25.57
CA ALA A 329 -4.68 23.65 24.89
C ALA A 329 -3.84 22.77 25.84
N ALA A 330 -3.62 23.21 27.09
CA ALA A 330 -2.89 22.42 28.07
C ALA A 330 -3.60 21.09 28.38
N VAL A 331 -4.92 21.12 28.59
CA VAL A 331 -5.72 19.91 28.81
C VAL A 331 -5.70 19.00 27.58
N GLY A 332 -5.79 19.58 26.37
CA GLY A 332 -5.68 18.86 25.10
C GLY A 332 -4.34 18.15 24.92
N VAL A 333 -3.23 18.85 25.20
CA VAL A 333 -1.88 18.28 25.10
C VAL A 333 -1.68 17.15 26.11
N VAL A 334 -2.04 17.36 27.39
CA VAL A 334 -1.88 16.33 28.42
C VAL A 334 -2.77 15.11 28.13
N GLY A 335 -4.03 15.35 27.75
CA GLY A 335 -4.95 14.27 27.38
C GLY A 335 -4.48 13.51 26.14
N GLY A 336 -3.97 14.21 25.12
CA GLY A 336 -3.43 13.60 23.91
C GLY A 336 -2.19 12.74 24.18
N LEU A 337 -1.25 13.23 25.00
CA LEU A 337 -0.08 12.45 25.40
C LEU A 337 -0.47 11.19 26.18
N LEU A 338 -1.42 11.30 27.11
CA LEU A 338 -1.97 10.14 27.83
C LEU A 338 -2.65 9.16 26.89
N GLY A 339 -3.40 9.66 25.90
CA GLY A 339 -4.05 8.82 24.89
C GLY A 339 -3.06 8.08 24.01
N VAL A 340 -2.00 8.75 23.54
CA VAL A 340 -0.92 8.12 22.76
C VAL A 340 -0.16 7.08 23.59
N ALA A 341 0.01 7.28 24.89
CA ALA A 341 0.66 6.30 25.77
C ALA A 341 -0.24 5.09 26.10
N LEU A 342 -1.56 5.25 26.02
CA LEU A 342 -2.55 4.20 26.29
C LEU A 342 -2.87 3.35 25.06
N GLY A 343 -2.87 3.94 23.87
CA GLY A 343 -3.16 3.28 22.59
C GLY A 343 -1.94 2.61 21.97
#